data_AF-A0A7Z9ZG75-F1
#
_entry.id   AF-A0A7Z9ZG75-F1
#
_cell.length_a   1.000
_cell.length_b   1.000
_cell.length_c   1.000
_cell.angle_alpha   90.00
_cell.angle_beta   90.00
_cell.angle_gamma   90.00
#
_symmetry.space_group_name_H-M   'P 1'
#
loop_
_entity.id
_entity.type
_entity.pdbx_description
1 polymer ?
#
loop_
_entity_poly.entity_id
_entity_poly.type
_entity_poly.pdbx_seq_one_letter_code
_entity_poly.pdbx_strand_id
1 'polypeptide(L)'
;MPIELENDLEAHLSPEEFRDLLQLDLLIRGRPRYREEAPEVWLAVEISVVIDRRDVERALRRTGYRAIPTVTGERVTEKAEAEAHKVLILLDGREISWEEALDEVLSN
;
A
#
# COMPACT_ATOMS: atom_id res chain seq x y z
N MET A 1 3.78 -11.36 17.66
CA MET A 1 2.49 -12.05 17.35
C MET A 1 1.53 -11.05 16.69
N PRO A 2 0.53 -11.47 15.89
CA PRO A 2 -0.38 -10.54 15.21
C PRO A 2 -1.03 -9.48 16.13
N ILE A 3 -1.39 -9.89 17.35
CA ILE A 3 -1.98 -9.01 18.38
C ILE A 3 -1.01 -7.91 18.85
N GLU A 4 0.30 -8.19 18.90
CA GLU A 4 1.29 -7.18 19.30
C GLU A 4 1.41 -6.09 18.23
N LEU A 5 1.32 -6.47 16.95
CA LEU A 5 1.34 -5.52 15.84
C LEU A 5 0.08 -4.63 15.83
N GLU A 6 -1.10 -5.20 16.05
CA GLU A 6 -2.35 -4.42 16.11
C GLU A 6 -2.31 -3.39 17.25
N ASN A 7 -1.85 -3.78 18.44
CA ASN A 7 -1.69 -2.86 19.57
C ASN A 7 -0.67 -1.75 19.28
N ASP A 8 0.46 -2.10 18.65
CA ASP A 8 1.47 -1.12 18.25
C ASP A 8 0.90 -0.13 17.23
N LEU A 9 0.14 -0.61 16.23
CA LEU A 9 -0.51 0.24 15.23
C LEU A 9 -1.58 1.14 15.85
N GLU A 10 -2.43 0.61 16.73
CA GLU A 10 -3.48 1.37 17.43
C GLU A 10 -2.88 2.49 18.30
N ALA A 11 -1.69 2.28 18.87
CA ALA A 11 -1.00 3.30 19.67
C ALA A 11 -0.43 4.47 18.83
N HIS A 12 -0.18 4.28 17.53
CA HIS A 12 0.45 5.28 16.66
C HIS A 12 -0.51 5.92 15.65
N LEU A 13 -1.70 5.35 15.49
CA LEU A 13 -2.72 5.81 14.55
C LEU A 13 -3.88 6.47 15.29
N SER A 14 -4.53 7.44 14.64
CA SER A 14 -5.83 7.89 15.13
C SER A 14 -6.85 6.74 15.04
N PRO A 15 -7.93 6.76 15.85
CA PRO A 15 -8.96 5.74 15.77
C PRO A 15 -9.61 5.61 14.39
N GLU A 16 -9.64 6.69 13.60
CA GLU A 16 -10.11 6.66 12.22
C GLU A 16 -9.13 5.91 11.33
N GLU A 17 -7.86 6.28 11.33
CA GLU A 17 -6.78 5.62 10.57
C GLU A 17 -6.62 4.14 10.93
N PHE A 18 -6.81 3.78 12.21
CA PHE A 18 -6.74 2.39 12.65
C PHE A 18 -7.92 1.56 12.13
N ARG A 19 -9.16 2.05 12.25
CA ARG A 19 -10.34 1.38 11.64
C ARG A 19 -10.19 1.22 10.15
N ASP A 20 -9.56 2.20 9.55
CA ASP A 20 -9.26 2.28 8.14
C ASP A 20 -8.21 1.25 7.71
N LEU A 21 -7.18 1.02 8.53
CA LEU A 21 -6.18 -0.03 8.35
C LEU A 21 -6.80 -1.43 8.48
N LEU A 22 -7.76 -1.62 9.40
CA LEU A 22 -8.48 -2.89 9.56
C LEU A 22 -9.34 -3.29 8.35
N GLN A 23 -9.59 -2.37 7.42
CA GLN A 23 -10.31 -2.67 6.17
C GLN A 23 -9.42 -3.17 5.04
N LEU A 24 -8.08 -3.15 5.22
CA LEU A 24 -7.16 -3.65 4.20
C LEU A 24 -7.25 -5.16 4.05
N ASP A 25 -7.05 -5.64 2.82
CA ASP A 25 -6.94 -7.08 2.58
C ASP A 25 -5.62 -7.64 3.14
N LEU A 26 -4.51 -6.92 2.92
CA LEU A 26 -3.21 -7.28 3.49
C LEU A 26 -2.38 -6.06 3.88
N LEU A 27 -1.59 -6.24 4.93
CA LEU A 27 -0.52 -5.33 5.33
C LEU A 27 0.81 -6.10 5.32
N ILE A 28 1.74 -5.69 4.47
CA ILE A 28 3.04 -6.36 4.29
C ILE A 28 4.15 -5.46 4.80
N ARG A 29 5.08 -6.01 5.58
CA ARG A 29 6.27 -5.31 6.06
C ARG A 29 7.52 -5.88 5.41
N GLY A 30 8.41 -5.02 4.93
CA GLY A 30 9.67 -5.48 4.37
C GLY A 30 10.68 -4.36 4.10
N ARG A 31 11.92 -4.76 3.82
CA ARG A 31 12.99 -3.86 3.39
C ARG A 31 13.29 -4.07 1.91
N PRO A 32 13.33 -3.01 1.08
CA PRO A 32 13.78 -3.10 -0.30
C PRO A 32 15.22 -3.63 -0.35
N ARG A 33 15.45 -4.75 -1.04
CA ARG A 33 16.78 -5.41 -1.05
C ARG A 33 17.84 -4.64 -1.84
N TYR A 34 17.42 -3.93 -2.88
CA TYR A 34 18.33 -3.26 -3.83
C TYR A 34 18.69 -1.83 -3.40
N ARG A 35 18.08 -1.32 -2.32
CA ARG A 35 18.44 -0.06 -1.67
C ARG A 35 18.78 -0.34 -0.22
N GLU A 36 20.03 -0.69 0.05
CA GLU A 36 20.49 -1.10 1.39
C GLU A 36 20.25 -0.04 2.47
N GLU A 37 20.24 1.24 2.08
CA GLU A 37 20.00 2.38 2.97
C GLU A 37 18.50 2.66 3.20
N ALA A 38 17.61 2.04 2.42
CA ALA A 38 16.18 2.27 2.58
C ALA A 38 15.69 1.66 3.91
N PRO A 39 14.89 2.41 4.69
CA PRO A 39 14.25 1.88 5.88
C PRO A 39 13.29 0.74 5.54
N GLU A 40 12.83 0.05 6.57
CA GLU A 40 11.67 -0.82 6.42
C GLU A 40 10.46 0.00 5.99
N VAL A 41 9.72 -0.53 5.01
CA VAL A 41 8.50 0.07 4.48
C VAL A 41 7.36 -0.92 4.59
N TRP A 42 6.15 -0.38 4.49
CA TRP A 42 4.94 -1.17 4.50
C TRP A 42 4.24 -1.08 3.16
N LEU A 43 3.55 -2.15 2.76
CA LEU A 43 2.61 -2.14 1.65
C LEU A 43 1.20 -2.28 2.23
N ALA A 44 0.34 -1.31 1.97
CA ALA A 44 -1.09 -1.39 2.26
C ALA A 44 -1.79 -1.90 1.01
N VAL A 45 -2.19 -3.18 1.01
CA VAL A 45 -2.58 -3.90 -0.20
C VAL A 45 -4.09 -4.12 -0.26
N GLU A 46 -4.66 -3.72 -1.39
CA GLU A 46 -6.02 -4.04 -1.81
C GLU A 46 -5.97 -5.10 -2.93
N ILE A 47 -6.79 -6.13 -2.82
CA ILE A 47 -6.82 -7.27 -3.73
C ILE A 47 -8.18 -7.32 -4.44
N SER A 48 -8.14 -7.27 -5.78
CA SER A 48 -9.35 -7.41 -6.60
C SER A 48 -9.06 -8.24 -7.84
N VAL A 49 -10.04 -9.03 -8.31
CA VAL A 49 -9.90 -9.74 -9.58
C VAL A 49 -9.72 -8.75 -10.73
N VAL A 50 -10.45 -7.63 -10.69
CA VAL A 50 -10.33 -6.53 -11.66
C VAL A 50 -10.15 -5.25 -10.88
N ILE A 51 -8.95 -4.69 -10.93
CA ILE A 51 -8.59 -3.44 -10.26
C ILE A 51 -9.30 -2.28 -10.96
N ASP A 52 -10.22 -1.65 -10.25
CA ASP A 52 -10.94 -0.46 -10.67
C ASP A 52 -10.52 0.79 -9.86
N ARG A 53 -11.12 1.93 -10.21
CA ARG A 53 -10.82 3.20 -9.55
C ARG A 53 -11.03 3.14 -8.03
N ARG A 54 -12.03 2.41 -7.56
CA ARG A 54 -12.34 2.31 -6.13
C ARG A 54 -11.26 1.55 -5.38
N ASP A 55 -10.62 0.57 -6.01
CA ASP A 55 -9.47 -0.12 -5.42
C ASP A 55 -8.30 0.85 -5.20
N VAL A 56 -8.02 1.70 -6.18
CA VAL A 56 -7.01 2.77 -6.09
C VAL A 56 -7.41 3.80 -5.01
N GLU A 57 -8.66 4.25 -5.00
CA GLU A 57 -9.18 5.17 -3.98
C GLU A 57 -9.05 4.57 -2.57
N ARG A 58 -9.33 3.28 -2.37
CA ARG A 58 -9.18 2.61 -1.06
C ARG A 58 -7.73 2.55 -0.62
N ALA A 59 -6.82 2.14 -1.50
CA ALA A 59 -5.39 2.09 -1.22
C ALA A 59 -4.83 3.47 -0.84
N LEU A 60 -5.28 4.54 -1.51
CA LEU A 60 -4.84 5.91 -1.27
C LEU A 60 -5.39 6.56 -0.01
N ARG A 61 -6.46 6.04 0.62
CA ARG A 61 -7.00 6.62 1.86
C ARG A 61 -6.05 6.49 3.07
N ARG A 62 -4.86 5.93 2.90
CA ARG A 62 -3.98 5.47 3.99
C ARG A 62 -2.68 6.27 4.07
N THR A 63 -2.75 7.61 4.06
CA THR A 63 -1.59 8.52 3.98
C THR A 63 -0.94 8.91 5.32
N GLY A 64 -1.28 8.25 6.43
CA GLY A 64 -0.74 8.59 7.76
C GLY A 64 0.50 7.79 8.19
N TYR A 65 0.89 6.78 7.41
CA TYR A 65 1.98 5.86 7.74
C TYR A 65 2.98 5.79 6.59
N ARG A 66 4.21 5.32 6.85
CA ARG A 66 5.21 5.01 5.82
C ARG A 66 4.81 3.72 5.07
N ALA A 67 3.63 3.76 4.47
CA ALA A 67 3.03 2.68 3.70
C ALA A 67 2.87 3.12 2.25
N ILE A 68 3.30 2.25 1.35
CA ILE A 68 3.10 2.35 -0.09
C ILE A 68 1.68 1.83 -0.38
N PRO A 69 0.77 2.69 -0.89
CA PRO A 69 -0.52 2.23 -1.40
C PRO A 69 -0.30 1.19 -2.49
N THR A 70 -0.92 0.03 -2.37
CA THR A 70 -0.71 -1.08 -3.29
C THR A 70 -2.04 -1.70 -3.71
N VAL A 71 -2.18 -1.98 -5.00
CA VAL A 71 -3.31 -2.76 -5.54
C VAL A 71 -2.76 -3.97 -6.29
N THR A 72 -3.43 -5.11 -6.16
CA THR A 72 -3.03 -6.34 -6.86
C THR A 72 -4.25 -7.12 -7.35
N GLY A 73 -4.07 -7.84 -8.47
CA GLY A 73 -5.19 -8.52 -9.13
C GLY A 73 -4.78 -9.27 -10.39
N GLU A 74 -5.78 -9.69 -11.18
CA GLU A 74 -5.54 -10.31 -12.48
C GLU A 74 -5.50 -9.28 -13.62
N ARG A 75 -6.27 -8.19 -13.49
CA ARG A 75 -6.42 -7.15 -14.52
C ARG A 75 -6.59 -5.79 -13.88
N VAL A 76 -6.22 -4.74 -14.62
CA VAL A 76 -6.46 -3.34 -14.24
C VAL A 76 -7.28 -2.65 -15.33
N THR A 77 -8.22 -1.80 -14.91
CA THR A 77 -8.95 -0.93 -15.85
C THR A 77 -8.11 0.27 -16.24
N GLU A 78 -8.26 0.77 -17.47
CA GLU A 78 -7.52 1.97 -17.95
C GLU A 78 -7.69 3.17 -17.01
N LYS A 79 -8.89 3.31 -16.42
CA LYS A 79 -9.18 4.38 -15.48
C LYS A 79 -8.41 4.23 -14.16
N ALA A 80 -8.28 3.00 -13.65
CA ALA A 80 -7.51 2.74 -12.44
C ALA A 80 -6.02 2.99 -12.69
N GLU A 81 -5.49 2.55 -13.83
CA GLU A 81 -4.10 2.78 -14.21
C GLU A 81 -3.77 4.27 -14.35
N ALA A 82 -4.66 5.05 -14.96
CA ALA A 82 -4.50 6.50 -15.09
C ALA A 82 -4.57 7.27 -13.75
N GLU A 83 -5.21 6.70 -12.73
CA GLU A 83 -5.34 7.32 -11.40
C GLU A 83 -4.32 6.78 -10.38
N ALA A 84 -3.56 5.74 -10.73
CA ALA A 84 -2.61 5.05 -9.86
C ALA A 84 -1.25 5.77 -9.71
N HIS A 85 -1.21 7.09 -9.93
CA HIS A 85 -0.02 7.88 -9.61
C HIS A 85 0.31 7.70 -8.12
N LYS A 86 1.56 7.30 -7.81
CA LYS A 86 2.02 6.96 -6.45
C LYS A 86 1.40 5.70 -5.82
N VAL A 87 0.67 4.89 -6.58
CA VAL A 87 0.15 3.59 -6.15
C VAL A 87 0.94 2.48 -6.86
N LEU A 88 1.46 1.53 -6.09
CA LEU A 88 2.06 0.32 -6.64
C LEU A 88 0.96 -0.57 -7.20
N ILE A 89 1.02 -0.89 -8.50
CA ILE A 89 0.19 -1.95 -9.08
C ILE A 89 1.05 -3.20 -9.23
N LEU A 90 0.58 -4.31 -8.67
CA LEU A 90 1.16 -5.65 -8.86
C LEU A 90 0.21 -6.51 -9.70
N LEU A 91 0.65 -6.94 -10.89
CA LEU A 91 -0.13 -7.77 -11.82
C LEU A 91 0.74 -8.88 -12.37
N ASP A 92 0.38 -10.13 -12.11
CA ASP A 92 1.06 -11.32 -12.65
C ASP A 92 2.60 -11.25 -12.58
N GLY A 93 3.11 -10.83 -11.41
CA GLY A 93 4.55 -10.70 -11.15
C GLY A 93 5.22 -9.49 -11.81
N ARG A 94 4.45 -8.53 -12.32
CA ARG A 94 4.94 -7.23 -12.80
C ARG A 94 4.54 -6.13 -11.83
N GLU A 95 5.47 -5.22 -11.62
CA GLU A 95 5.29 -3.98 -10.87
C GLU A 95 5.12 -2.77 -11.80
N ILE A 96 4.18 -1.89 -11.45
CA ILE A 96 4.01 -0.58 -12.08
C ILE A 96 4.14 0.48 -10.97
N SER A 97 4.84 1.57 -11.28
CA SER A 97 5.04 2.72 -10.38
C SER A 97 5.79 2.43 -9.07
N TRP A 98 6.49 1.30 -8.96
CA TRP A 98 7.23 0.92 -7.75
C TRP A 98 8.24 1.98 -7.30
N GLU A 99 9.14 2.41 -8.19
CA GLU A 99 10.18 3.39 -7.83
C GLU A 99 9.57 4.74 -7.42
N GLU A 100 8.55 5.22 -8.15
CA GLU A 100 7.85 6.47 -7.82
C GLU A 100 7.16 6.39 -6.46
N ALA A 101 6.44 5.29 -6.20
CA ALA A 101 5.72 5.11 -4.94
C ALA A 101 6.67 4.92 -3.75
N LEU A 102 7.81 4.24 -3.95
CA LEU A 102 8.85 4.12 -2.94
C LEU A 102 9.50 5.47 -2.64
N ASP A 103 9.88 6.23 -3.67
CA ASP A 103 10.49 7.55 -3.51
C ASP A 103 9.58 8.53 -2.77
N GLU A 104 8.26 8.51 -3.05
CA GLU A 104 7.27 9.32 -2.33
C GLU A 104 7.26 9.00 -0.84
N VAL A 105 7.25 7.71 -0.48
CA VAL A 105 7.18 7.25 0.91
C VAL A 105 8.49 7.46 1.67
N LEU A 106 9.63 7.51 0.97
CA LEU A 106 10.94 7.82 1.55
C LEU A 106 11.21 9.32 1.69
N SER A 107 10.53 10.15 0.90
CA SER A 107 10.65 11.61 0.94
C SER A 107 9.80 12.26 2.05
N ASN A 108 8.83 11.51 2.61
CA ASN A 108 7.97 11.88 3.73
C ASN A 108 8.46 11.28 5.07
#